data_AF-A0AA35G9W2-F1
#
_entry.id   AF-A0AA35G9W2-F1
#
_cell.length_a   1.000
_cell.length_b   1.000
_cell.length_c   1.000
_cell.angle_alpha   90.00
_cell.angle_beta   90.00
_cell.angle_gamma   90.00
#
_symmetry.space_group_name_H-M   'P 1'
#
loop_
_entity.id
_entity.type
_entity.pdbx_description
1 polymer ?
#
loop_
_entity_poly.entity_id
_entity_poly.type
_entity_poly.pdbx_seq_one_letter_code
_entity_poly.pdbx_strand_id
1 'polypeptide(L)'
;MPPSTSELVLSRIRARHEDSGFDPSEIRLSEAGGCPRKQTLRILGYPAEEVTDRQLGIFEAGDYWEDYLFHTWSELYPRRVRRQVPVRTPYGVGHIDLWVAPERHIVECKTTQAKSRDYLPMDQHLAQVQMYLHFWGRHRSATAEVAYVIKETAEVVSFPVQYNRYWAEELEEGLRRIAQHVTEGRPAPVPEGYSPDSFPCGWGDGRCPYWSHCWGDDDIRVAPPTPEELAPVLEPLFAQYAAAKARLKAAEDQAEAIKSEVKSLEARMDELFQRAGVNVLRAGAWEVQRTPVAGRPKLDLDAAIKAGVIDPQAVAPYMGTTASYTRWTIRQPKEKAKEAKR
;
A
#
# COMPACT_ATOMS: atom_id res chain seq x y z
N MET A 1 1.89 49.64 26.60
CA MET A 1 0.69 48.84 26.92
C MET A 1 1.11 47.39 27.01
N PRO A 2 0.57 46.58 27.94
CA PRO A 2 0.85 45.15 27.95
C PRO A 2 0.29 44.49 26.67
N PRO A 3 0.92 43.40 26.18
CA PRO A 3 0.40 42.66 25.03
C PRO A 3 -0.93 41.99 25.36
N SER A 4 -1.80 41.88 24.37
CA SER A 4 -3.06 41.14 24.45
C SER A 4 -2.82 39.63 24.53
N THR A 5 -3.79 38.89 25.05
CA THR A 5 -3.74 37.42 25.08
C THR A 5 -3.60 36.82 23.67
N SER A 6 -4.24 37.42 22.66
CA SER A 6 -4.13 36.98 21.26
C SER A 6 -2.70 37.12 20.74
N GLU A 7 -2.03 38.23 21.03
CA GLU A 7 -0.62 38.44 20.65
C GLU A 7 0.31 37.44 21.38
N LEU A 8 0.06 37.20 22.67
CA LEU A 8 0.82 36.22 23.45
C LEU A 8 0.67 34.80 22.91
N VAL A 9 -0.56 34.38 22.59
CA VAL A 9 -0.84 33.04 22.05
C VAL A 9 -0.22 32.88 20.67
N LEU A 10 -0.41 33.84 19.75
CA LEU A 10 0.17 33.78 18.42
C LEU A 10 1.69 33.77 18.45
N SER A 11 2.30 34.62 19.29
CA SER A 11 3.75 34.63 19.49
C SER A 11 4.26 33.29 20.02
N ARG A 12 3.54 32.66 20.96
CA ARG A 12 3.89 31.34 21.49
C ARG A 12 3.83 30.26 20.41
N ILE A 13 2.75 30.25 19.61
CA ILE A 13 2.57 29.26 18.55
C ILE A 13 3.66 29.40 17.49
N ARG A 14 3.98 30.64 17.06
CA ARG A 14 5.06 30.88 16.10
C ARG A 14 6.41 30.41 16.62
N ALA A 15 6.76 30.77 17.85
CA ALA A 15 8.00 30.32 18.48
C ALA A 15 8.08 28.78 18.59
N ARG A 16 6.99 28.11 18.99
CA ARG A 16 6.95 26.63 19.02
C ARG A 16 7.11 26.00 17.65
N HIS A 17 6.54 26.61 16.60
CA HIS A 17 6.72 26.11 15.24
C HIS A 17 8.20 26.21 14.82
N GLU A 18 8.83 27.35 15.05
CA GLU A 18 10.26 27.57 14.76
C GLU A 18 11.14 26.56 15.52
N ASP A 19 10.80 26.28 16.78
CA ASP A 19 11.52 25.34 17.65
C ASP A 19 11.09 23.87 17.51
N SER A 20 10.22 23.53 16.56
CA SER A 20 9.62 22.19 16.44
C SER A 20 10.61 21.05 16.15
N GLY A 21 11.90 21.36 15.94
CA GLY A 21 12.92 20.40 15.54
C GLY A 21 12.63 19.80 14.16
N PHE A 22 11.80 20.46 13.36
CA PHE A 22 11.42 20.04 12.03
C PHE A 22 12.63 20.10 11.10
N ASP A 23 13.15 18.94 10.68
CA ASP A 23 14.12 18.86 9.60
C ASP A 23 13.38 18.80 8.24
N PRO A 24 13.49 19.85 7.38
CA PRO A 24 12.88 19.84 6.06
C PRO A 24 13.59 18.90 5.09
N SER A 25 14.80 18.42 5.38
CA SER A 25 15.56 17.54 4.49
C SER A 25 15.24 16.05 4.68
N GLU A 26 14.47 15.70 5.71
CA GLU A 26 14.16 14.31 6.04
C GLU A 26 12.89 13.78 5.35
N ILE A 27 12.91 12.53 4.89
CA ILE A 27 11.71 11.79 4.44
C ILE A 27 10.88 11.42 5.67
N ARG A 28 9.59 11.75 5.65
CA ARG A 28 8.71 11.58 6.81
C ARG A 28 7.77 10.42 6.64
N LEU A 29 7.79 9.50 7.60
CA LEU A 29 6.86 8.36 7.61
C LEU A 29 5.39 8.79 7.78
N SER A 30 5.13 9.94 8.43
CA SER A 30 3.79 10.52 8.51
C SER A 30 3.23 10.99 7.17
N GLU A 31 4.09 11.13 6.15
CA GLU A 31 3.72 11.48 4.79
C GLU A 31 3.82 10.28 3.82
N ALA A 32 4.05 9.06 4.32
CA ALA A 32 4.26 7.86 3.48
C ALA A 32 3.04 7.49 2.61
N GLY A 33 1.83 7.74 3.09
CA GLY A 33 0.60 7.61 2.29
C GLY A 33 0.17 8.89 1.56
N GLY A 34 0.99 9.93 1.61
CA GLY A 34 0.71 11.23 1.00
C GLY A 34 1.33 11.40 -0.38
N CYS A 35 1.36 12.66 -0.85
CA CYS A 35 1.94 13.01 -2.14
C CYS A 35 3.48 12.89 -2.12
N PRO A 36 4.11 12.01 -2.93
CA PRO A 36 5.57 11.88 -2.98
C PRO A 36 6.24 13.15 -3.51
N ARG A 37 5.61 13.85 -4.47
CA ARG A 37 6.14 15.11 -5.02
C ARG A 37 6.28 16.19 -3.95
N LYS A 38 5.28 16.32 -3.06
CA LYS A 38 5.32 17.25 -1.92
C LYS A 38 6.58 17.02 -1.06
N GLN A 39 6.87 15.77 -0.72
CA GLN A 39 8.06 15.42 0.07
C GLN A 39 9.35 15.79 -0.67
N THR A 40 9.47 15.42 -1.95
CA THR A 40 10.68 15.72 -2.74
C THR A 40 10.89 17.23 -2.93
N LEU A 41 9.83 18.01 -3.17
CA LEU A 41 9.94 19.47 -3.29
C LEU A 41 10.42 20.09 -1.98
N ARG A 42 9.87 19.66 -0.85
CA ARG A 42 10.31 20.09 0.47
C ARG A 42 11.79 19.79 0.70
N ILE A 43 12.20 18.55 0.48
CA ILE A 43 13.57 18.09 0.76
C ILE A 43 14.59 18.78 -0.16
N LEU A 44 14.22 19.03 -1.42
CA LEU A 44 15.05 19.74 -2.40
C LEU A 44 15.06 21.27 -2.19
N GLY A 45 14.40 21.79 -1.15
CA GLY A 45 14.44 23.20 -0.78
C GLY A 45 13.59 24.12 -1.66
N TYR A 46 12.58 23.60 -2.34
CA TYR A 46 11.64 24.44 -3.08
C TYR A 46 10.85 25.32 -2.10
N PRO A 47 10.58 26.59 -2.46
CA PRO A 47 9.81 27.48 -1.59
C PRO A 47 8.37 26.99 -1.47
N ALA A 48 7.90 26.82 -0.25
CA ALA A 48 6.49 26.59 0.06
C ALA A 48 5.75 27.91 0.23
N GLU A 49 4.45 27.91 -0.02
CA GLU A 49 3.57 29.00 0.42
C GLU A 49 3.64 29.15 1.94
N GLU A 50 3.59 30.41 2.42
CA GLU A 50 3.69 30.71 3.85
C GLU A 50 2.56 30.07 4.65
N VAL A 51 2.91 29.52 5.81
CA VAL A 51 1.95 28.94 6.73
C VAL A 51 1.14 30.06 7.39
N THR A 52 -0.16 30.07 7.16
CA THR A 52 -1.08 31.07 7.73
C THR A 52 -1.24 30.87 9.25
N ASP A 53 -1.55 31.94 9.98
CA ASP A 53 -1.86 31.86 11.43
C ASP A 53 -2.98 30.85 11.73
N ARG A 54 -3.94 30.69 10.81
CA ARG A 54 -5.00 29.67 10.92
C ARG A 54 -4.43 28.25 10.91
N GLN A 55 -3.48 27.95 10.01
CA GLN A 55 -2.83 26.64 9.94
C GLN A 55 -1.98 26.38 11.18
N LEU A 56 -1.28 27.40 11.68
CA LEU A 56 -0.54 27.30 12.94
C LEU A 56 -1.46 26.96 14.12
N GLY A 57 -2.63 27.62 14.20
CA GLY A 57 -3.64 27.29 15.19
C GLY A 57 -4.20 25.86 15.07
N ILE A 58 -4.28 25.32 13.84
CA ILE A 58 -4.68 23.92 13.61
C ILE A 58 -3.63 22.95 14.16
N PHE A 59 -2.34 23.22 13.95
CA PHE A 59 -1.25 22.39 14.48
C PHE A 59 -1.22 22.42 16.01
N GLU A 60 -1.28 23.61 16.62
CA GLU A 60 -1.33 23.76 18.08
C GLU A 60 -2.55 23.05 18.69
N ALA A 61 -3.72 23.14 18.05
CA ALA A 61 -4.90 22.40 18.49
C ALA A 61 -4.71 20.87 18.38
N GLY A 62 -3.97 20.41 17.37
CA GLY A 62 -3.59 19.00 17.23
C GLY A 62 -2.79 18.50 18.43
N ASP A 63 -1.74 19.22 18.82
CA ASP A 63 -0.91 18.90 19.98
C ASP A 63 -1.74 18.80 21.28
N TYR A 64 -2.67 19.73 21.48
CA TYR A 64 -3.56 19.71 22.64
C TYR A 64 -4.40 18.43 22.72
N TRP A 65 -4.92 17.96 21.60
CA TRP A 65 -5.71 16.72 21.57
C TRP A 65 -4.83 15.46 21.68
N GLU A 66 -3.58 15.50 21.21
CA GLU A 66 -2.59 14.44 21.51
C GLU A 66 -2.31 14.38 23.02
N ASP A 67 -2.14 15.54 23.68
CA ASP A 67 -1.96 15.62 25.14
C ASP A 67 -3.15 15.00 25.88
N TYR A 68 -4.38 15.30 25.44
CA TYR A 68 -5.60 14.72 26.00
C TYR A 68 -5.60 13.19 25.93
N LEU A 69 -5.27 12.60 24.77
CA LEU A 69 -5.18 11.15 24.60
C LEU A 69 -4.03 10.55 25.42
N PHE A 70 -2.88 11.22 25.47
CA PHE A 70 -1.75 10.82 26.31
C PHE A 70 -2.14 10.74 27.79
N HIS A 71 -2.84 11.74 28.31
CA HIS A 71 -3.29 11.75 29.70
C HIS A 71 -4.29 10.64 29.98
N THR A 72 -5.25 10.42 29.07
CA THR A 72 -6.22 9.31 29.18
C THR A 72 -5.54 7.95 29.30
N TRP A 73 -4.58 7.64 28.42
CA TRP A 73 -3.82 6.38 28.52
C TRP A 73 -2.91 6.35 29.76
N SER A 74 -2.38 7.49 30.19
CA SER A 74 -1.47 7.59 31.33
C SER A 74 -2.17 7.43 32.67
N GLU A 75 -3.47 7.72 32.76
CA GLU A 75 -4.27 7.41 33.95
C GLU A 75 -4.39 5.90 34.16
N LEU A 76 -4.61 5.14 33.08
CA LEU A 76 -4.69 3.69 33.13
C LEU A 76 -3.31 3.02 33.27
N TYR A 77 -2.28 3.58 32.63
CA TYR A 77 -0.90 3.07 32.68
C TYR A 77 0.13 4.14 33.09
N PRO A 78 0.15 4.56 34.37
CA PRO A 78 1.02 5.64 34.85
C PRO A 78 2.50 5.40 34.54
N ARG A 79 3.16 6.39 33.92
CA ARG A 79 4.59 6.35 33.54
C ARG A 79 4.97 5.24 32.55
N ARG A 80 3.98 4.61 31.91
CA ARG A 80 4.17 3.49 30.97
C ARG A 80 3.70 3.81 29.56
N VAL A 81 3.22 5.04 29.34
CA VAL A 81 2.94 5.63 28.03
C VAL A 81 4.11 6.52 27.64
N ARG A 82 4.65 6.33 26.44
CA ARG A 82 5.74 7.14 25.89
C ARG A 82 5.24 7.92 24.69
N ARG A 83 5.65 9.19 24.59
CA ARG A 83 5.33 10.04 23.43
C ARG A 83 6.47 10.09 22.43
N GLN A 84 6.14 10.43 21.19
CA GLN A 84 7.10 10.79 20.14
C GLN A 84 8.22 9.73 19.98
N VAL A 85 7.84 8.45 19.97
CA VAL A 85 8.82 7.36 19.91
C VAL A 85 9.40 7.28 18.50
N PRO A 86 10.72 7.49 18.31
CA PRO A 86 11.31 7.56 16.98
C PRO A 86 11.35 6.18 16.32
N VAL A 87 10.94 6.15 15.06
CA VAL A 87 11.02 5.02 14.13
C VAL A 87 12.01 5.40 13.04
N ARG A 88 13.25 4.93 13.18
CA ARG A 88 14.32 5.20 12.22
C ARG A 88 14.28 4.15 11.11
N THR A 89 14.33 4.61 9.86
CA THR A 89 14.38 3.77 8.67
C THR A 89 15.62 4.14 7.83
N PRO A 90 15.98 3.34 6.81
CA PRO A 90 17.04 3.72 5.87
C PRO A 90 16.75 5.00 5.07
N TYR A 91 15.49 5.43 5.01
CA TYR A 91 15.05 6.54 4.15
C TYR A 91 14.78 7.82 4.95
N GLY A 92 14.39 7.71 6.22
CA GLY A 92 14.04 8.83 7.09
C GLY A 92 13.46 8.39 8.43
N VAL A 93 12.81 9.31 9.15
CA VAL A 93 12.31 9.07 10.52
C VAL A 93 10.81 9.35 10.62
N GLY A 94 10.14 8.51 11.41
CA GLY A 94 8.79 8.72 11.90
C GLY A 94 8.75 8.84 13.41
N HIS A 95 7.67 9.37 13.95
CA HIS A 95 7.46 9.45 15.39
C HIS A 95 6.09 8.85 15.70
N ILE A 96 6.08 7.74 16.44
CA ILE A 96 4.85 7.19 17.00
C ILE A 96 4.35 8.17 18.05
N ASP A 97 3.12 8.66 17.91
CA ASP A 97 2.54 9.63 18.84
C ASP A 97 2.53 9.06 20.25
N LEU A 98 1.90 7.89 20.46
CA LEU A 98 1.89 7.19 21.74
C LEU A 98 2.28 5.71 21.62
N TRP A 99 3.17 5.27 22.52
CA TRP A 99 3.47 3.87 22.77
C TRP A 99 3.04 3.48 24.18
N VAL A 100 2.04 2.60 24.29
CA VAL A 100 1.52 2.04 25.54
C VAL A 100 2.23 0.71 25.80
N ALA A 101 3.28 0.76 26.62
CA ALA A 101 4.20 -0.37 26.77
C ALA A 101 3.58 -1.67 27.33
N PRO A 102 2.66 -1.63 28.33
CA PRO A 102 2.06 -2.85 28.88
C PRO A 102 1.24 -3.64 27.85
N GLU A 103 0.46 -2.93 27.03
CA GLU A 103 -0.38 -3.51 25.96
C GLU A 103 0.39 -3.77 24.67
N ARG A 104 1.64 -3.30 24.60
CA ARG A 104 2.43 -3.27 23.37
C ARG A 104 1.66 -2.60 22.24
N HIS A 105 1.04 -1.45 22.54
CA HIS A 105 0.07 -0.82 21.66
C HIS A 105 0.56 0.54 21.16
N ILE A 106 0.46 0.75 19.85
CA ILE A 106 0.72 2.03 19.17
C ILE A 106 -0.59 2.76 19.01
N VAL A 107 -0.65 4.04 19.38
CA VAL A 107 -1.80 4.90 19.13
C VAL A 107 -1.34 6.07 18.28
N GLU A 108 -1.84 6.15 17.05
CA GLU A 108 -1.71 7.32 16.19
C GLU A 108 -2.86 8.28 16.47
N CYS A 109 -2.54 9.50 16.89
CA CYS A 109 -3.50 10.49 17.35
C CYS A 109 -3.87 11.42 16.20
N LYS A 110 -5.15 11.47 15.84
CA LYS A 110 -5.67 12.37 14.80
C LYS A 110 -6.83 13.18 15.35
N THR A 111 -7.06 14.34 14.75
CA THR A 111 -8.21 15.19 15.07
C THR A 111 -9.01 15.48 13.82
N THR A 112 -10.32 15.54 13.94
CA THR A 112 -11.20 15.78 12.80
C THR A 112 -12.47 16.50 13.23
N GLN A 113 -13.23 16.98 12.24
CA GLN A 113 -14.55 17.57 12.45
C GLN A 113 -15.62 16.48 12.40
N ALA A 114 -16.72 16.66 13.12
CA ALA A 114 -17.84 15.73 13.13
C ALA A 114 -18.36 15.37 11.71
N LYS A 115 -18.39 16.35 10.80
CA LYS A 115 -18.84 16.15 9.41
C LYS A 115 -17.96 15.21 8.58
N SER A 116 -16.73 14.98 9.02
CA SER A 116 -15.75 14.14 8.31
C SER A 116 -15.73 12.69 8.82
N ARG A 117 -16.61 12.34 9.76
CA ARG A 117 -16.64 11.03 10.42
C ARG A 117 -16.85 9.88 9.44
N ASP A 118 -17.68 10.06 8.43
CA ASP A 118 -18.01 9.01 7.45
C ASP A 118 -16.84 8.68 6.50
N TYR A 119 -15.78 9.49 6.50
CA TYR A 119 -14.58 9.30 5.70
C TYR A 119 -13.41 8.70 6.51
N LEU A 120 -13.68 8.22 7.73
CA LEU A 120 -12.70 7.60 8.60
C LEU A 120 -12.73 6.06 8.48
N PRO A 121 -11.58 5.38 8.65
CA PRO A 121 -10.24 5.96 8.79
C PRO A 121 -9.69 6.42 7.43
N MET A 122 -8.89 7.50 7.42
CA MET A 122 -8.25 7.95 6.18
C MET A 122 -7.07 7.04 5.81
N ASP A 123 -6.97 6.66 4.54
CA ASP A 123 -5.92 5.76 4.02
C ASP A 123 -4.51 6.26 4.33
N GLN A 124 -4.26 7.57 4.25
CA GLN A 124 -2.96 8.15 4.57
C GLN A 124 -2.55 7.94 6.05
N HIS A 125 -3.52 7.92 6.97
CA HIS A 125 -3.25 7.66 8.39
C HIS A 125 -3.00 6.17 8.64
N LEU A 126 -3.75 5.31 7.95
CA LEU A 126 -3.50 3.87 7.96
C LEU A 126 -2.09 3.56 7.41
N ALA A 127 -1.69 4.20 6.32
CA ALA A 127 -0.36 4.05 5.73
C ALA A 127 0.76 4.46 6.70
N GLN A 128 0.60 5.57 7.42
CA GLN A 128 1.54 5.98 8.47
C GLN A 128 1.70 4.90 9.56
N VAL A 129 0.59 4.37 10.09
CA VAL A 129 0.62 3.31 11.11
C VAL A 129 1.20 2.00 10.55
N GLN A 130 0.89 1.67 9.31
CA GLN A 130 1.45 0.51 8.61
C GLN A 130 2.99 0.56 8.55
N MET A 131 3.56 1.75 8.32
CA MET A 131 5.00 1.96 8.35
C MET A 131 5.59 1.80 9.75
N TYR A 132 4.91 2.28 10.79
CA TYR A 132 5.33 2.06 12.18
C TYR A 132 5.32 0.58 12.55
N LEU A 133 4.26 -0.14 12.18
CA LEU A 133 4.19 -1.59 12.37
C LEU A 133 5.31 -2.30 11.61
N HIS A 134 5.55 -1.93 10.35
CA HIS A 134 6.56 -2.55 9.50
C HIS A 134 7.98 -2.42 10.05
N PHE A 135 8.42 -1.19 10.35
CA PHE A 135 9.79 -0.90 10.75
C PHE A 135 10.05 -1.10 12.24
N TRP A 136 9.03 -0.98 13.10
CA TRP A 136 9.21 -0.96 14.54
C TRP A 136 8.34 -1.98 15.29
N GLY A 137 7.07 -2.11 14.90
CA GLY A 137 6.08 -2.89 15.62
C GLY A 137 6.25 -4.41 15.52
N ARG A 138 6.63 -4.94 14.36
CA ARG A 138 6.80 -6.39 14.12
C ARG A 138 7.74 -7.06 15.11
N HIS A 139 8.89 -6.43 15.37
CA HIS A 139 9.90 -6.95 16.30
C HIS A 139 9.45 -6.90 17.77
N ARG A 140 8.34 -6.23 18.05
CA ARG A 140 7.79 -6.03 19.39
C ARG A 140 6.43 -6.69 19.59
N SER A 141 5.92 -7.38 18.58
CA SER A 141 4.55 -7.90 18.54
C SER A 141 3.53 -6.82 18.87
N ALA A 142 3.76 -5.61 18.33
CA ALA A 142 2.90 -4.47 18.62
C ALA A 142 1.55 -4.59 17.90
N THR A 143 0.49 -4.17 18.58
CA THR A 143 -0.80 -3.83 17.96
C THR A 143 -0.87 -2.33 17.74
N ALA A 144 -1.80 -1.86 16.91
CA ALA A 144 -1.95 -0.42 16.67
C ALA A 144 -3.40 -0.01 16.43
N GLU A 145 -3.69 1.26 16.68
CA GLU A 145 -4.92 1.93 16.26
C GLU A 145 -4.63 3.35 15.75
N VAL A 146 -5.58 3.88 14.97
CA VAL A 146 -5.70 5.33 14.75
C VAL A 146 -6.87 5.82 15.59
N ALA A 147 -6.59 6.71 16.53
CA ALA A 147 -7.58 7.34 17.41
C ALA A 147 -7.92 8.74 16.90
N TYR A 148 -9.18 8.95 16.50
CA TYR A 148 -9.67 10.24 16.03
C TYR A 148 -10.46 10.95 17.12
N VAL A 149 -10.01 12.13 17.53
CA VAL A 149 -10.80 13.03 18.36
C VAL A 149 -11.72 13.89 17.48
N ILE A 150 -13.03 13.81 17.73
CA ILE A 150 -14.03 14.70 17.13
C ILE A 150 -14.01 16.02 17.89
N LYS A 151 -13.49 17.08 17.26
CA LYS A 151 -13.17 18.36 17.92
C LYS A 151 -14.36 19.01 18.63
N GLU A 152 -15.56 18.84 18.09
CA GLU A 152 -16.78 19.48 18.60
C GLU A 152 -17.33 18.78 19.86
N THR A 153 -17.03 17.49 20.06
CA THR A 153 -17.64 16.65 21.10
C THR A 153 -16.63 16.02 22.05
N ALA A 154 -15.33 16.11 21.74
CA ALA A 154 -14.24 15.36 22.38
C ALA A 154 -14.42 13.83 22.34
N GLU A 155 -15.36 13.32 21.55
CA GLU A 155 -15.54 11.88 21.33
C GLU A 155 -14.30 11.30 20.64
N VAL A 156 -13.84 10.15 21.10
CA VAL A 156 -12.74 9.41 20.49
C VAL A 156 -13.30 8.24 19.70
N VAL A 157 -13.00 8.20 18.40
CA VAL A 157 -13.33 7.08 17.52
C VAL A 157 -12.04 6.37 17.14
N SER A 158 -11.89 5.13 17.56
CA SER A 158 -10.67 4.34 17.31
C SER A 158 -10.89 3.28 16.23
N PHE A 159 -9.88 3.13 15.38
CA PHE A 159 -9.85 2.12 14.33
C PHE A 159 -8.62 1.22 14.51
N PRO A 160 -8.79 -0.08 14.82
CA PRO A 160 -7.65 -0.98 14.94
C PRO A 160 -6.99 -1.19 13.58
N VAL A 161 -5.66 -1.20 13.55
CA VAL A 161 -4.88 -1.41 12.33
C VAL A 161 -4.18 -2.75 12.39
N GLN A 162 -4.54 -3.65 11.48
CA GLN A 162 -3.87 -4.93 11.32
C GLN A 162 -2.69 -4.78 10.36
N TYR A 163 -1.53 -5.31 10.76
CA TYR A 163 -0.34 -5.28 9.90
C TYR A 163 -0.58 -6.05 8.60
N ASN A 164 -0.59 -5.33 7.47
CA ASN A 164 -0.54 -5.92 6.14
C ASN A 164 0.87 -5.78 5.55
N ARG A 165 1.54 -6.93 5.36
CA ARG A 165 2.92 -6.99 4.84
C ARG A 165 3.04 -6.46 3.42
N TYR A 166 2.15 -6.87 2.52
CA TYR A 166 2.23 -6.50 1.11
C TYR A 166 2.07 -4.99 0.93
N TRP A 167 1.10 -4.41 1.64
CA TRP A 167 0.89 -2.96 1.60
C TRP A 167 2.07 -2.19 2.21
N ALA A 168 2.64 -2.67 3.32
CA ALA A 168 3.81 -2.03 3.89
C ALA A 168 5.05 -2.09 2.98
N GLU A 169 5.26 -3.20 2.26
CA GLU A 169 6.33 -3.33 1.26
C GLU A 169 6.13 -2.37 0.07
N GLU A 170 4.87 -2.13 -0.35
CA GLU A 170 4.53 -1.12 -1.36
C GLU A 170 4.80 0.31 -0.87
N LEU A 171 4.41 0.64 0.36
CA LEU A 171 4.71 1.94 0.98
C LEU A 171 6.22 2.18 1.14
N GLU A 172 6.97 1.14 1.50
CA GLU A 172 8.43 1.20 1.55
C GLU A 172 9.04 1.49 0.17
N GLU A 173 8.56 0.82 -0.88
CA GLU A 173 8.96 1.12 -2.26
C GLU A 173 8.64 2.58 -2.64
N GLY A 174 7.52 3.12 -2.16
CA GLY A 174 7.23 4.56 -2.27
C GLY A 174 8.30 5.44 -1.62
N LEU A 175 8.71 5.15 -0.38
CA LEU A 175 9.79 5.88 0.29
C LEU A 175 11.13 5.77 -0.45
N ARG A 176 11.45 4.58 -0.96
CA ARG A 176 12.66 4.34 -1.75
C ARG A 176 12.70 5.20 -3.00
N ARG A 177 11.57 5.33 -3.72
CA ARG A 177 11.46 6.22 -4.89
C ARG A 177 11.65 7.69 -4.52
N ILE A 178 11.07 8.14 -3.40
CA ILE A 178 11.29 9.51 -2.89
C ILE A 178 12.78 9.73 -2.64
N ALA A 179 13.46 8.80 -1.96
CA ALA A 179 14.90 8.89 -1.69
C ALA A 179 15.74 8.92 -2.98
N GLN A 180 15.36 8.13 -3.99
CA GLN A 180 16.01 8.16 -5.30
C GLN A 180 15.85 9.53 -5.97
N HIS A 181 14.64 10.07 -6.05
CA HIS A 181 14.37 11.39 -6.63
C HIS A 181 15.17 12.51 -5.95
N VAL A 182 15.23 12.50 -4.61
CA VAL A 182 16.04 13.44 -3.83
C VAL A 182 17.52 13.31 -4.19
N THR A 183 18.05 12.08 -4.26
CA THR A 183 19.46 11.81 -4.60
C THR A 183 19.80 12.29 -6.01
N GLU A 184 18.87 12.17 -6.95
CA GLU A 184 19.00 12.63 -8.33
C GLU A 184 18.76 14.14 -8.49
N GLY A 185 18.46 14.86 -7.40
CA GLY A 185 18.24 16.31 -7.43
C GLY A 185 16.97 16.74 -8.17
N ARG A 186 15.99 15.84 -8.34
CA ARG A 186 14.77 16.11 -9.12
C ARG A 186 13.50 15.76 -8.34
N PRO A 187 12.46 16.61 -8.34
CA PRO A 187 11.20 16.27 -7.70
C PRO A 187 10.55 15.03 -8.33
N ALA A 188 9.82 14.25 -7.53
CA ALA A 188 8.97 13.18 -8.04
C ALA A 188 7.89 13.77 -8.96
N PRO A 189 7.41 13.04 -9.99
CA PRO A 189 6.33 13.51 -10.83
C PRO A 189 5.04 13.70 -10.03
N VAL A 190 4.12 14.53 -10.55
CA VAL A 190 2.76 14.61 -10.01
C VAL A 190 2.12 13.22 -10.19
N PRO A 191 1.57 12.60 -9.13
CA PRO A 191 0.97 11.28 -9.25
C PRO A 191 -0.20 11.26 -10.25
N GLU A 192 -0.36 10.13 -10.94
CA GLU A 192 -1.48 9.92 -11.85
C GLU A 192 -2.82 10.04 -11.10
N GLY A 193 -3.80 10.70 -11.72
CA GLY A 193 -5.12 10.94 -11.13
C GLY A 193 -5.21 12.14 -10.18
N TYR A 194 -4.10 12.80 -9.85
CA TYR A 194 -4.14 14.05 -9.08
C TYR A 194 -4.66 15.19 -9.97
N SER A 195 -5.43 16.10 -9.38
CA SER A 195 -5.96 17.29 -10.05
C SER A 195 -5.81 18.52 -9.16
N PRO A 196 -5.69 19.73 -9.73
CA PRO A 196 -5.44 20.95 -8.96
C PRO A 196 -6.52 21.25 -7.91
N ASP A 197 -7.76 20.87 -8.17
CA ASP A 197 -8.94 21.22 -7.36
C ASP A 197 -9.40 20.11 -6.42
N SER A 198 -8.72 18.95 -6.41
CA SER A 198 -9.07 17.81 -5.55
C SER A 198 -8.00 17.54 -4.51
N PHE A 199 -8.42 16.96 -3.39
CA PHE A 199 -7.49 16.50 -2.36
C PHE A 199 -6.55 15.43 -2.96
N PRO A 200 -5.23 15.47 -2.67
CA PRO A 200 -4.54 16.31 -1.70
C PRO A 200 -3.96 17.63 -2.25
N CYS A 201 -4.26 18.01 -3.49
CA CYS A 201 -3.75 19.24 -4.09
C CYS A 201 -4.56 20.49 -3.70
N GLY A 202 -5.89 20.40 -3.71
CA GLY A 202 -6.81 21.47 -3.35
C GLY A 202 -7.98 20.96 -2.49
N TRP A 203 -8.49 21.79 -1.58
CA TRP A 203 -9.67 21.46 -0.77
C TRP A 203 -10.38 22.74 -0.31
N GLY A 204 -11.55 23.03 -0.90
CA GLY A 204 -12.35 24.21 -0.53
C GLY A 204 -11.56 25.51 -0.68
N ASP A 205 -11.23 26.15 0.44
CA ASP A 205 -10.45 27.39 0.54
C ASP A 205 -8.94 27.16 0.74
N GLY A 206 -8.49 25.91 0.78
CA GLY A 206 -7.09 25.52 1.01
C GLY A 206 -6.46 24.81 -0.18
N ARG A 207 -5.13 24.83 -0.24
CA ARG A 207 -4.33 24.09 -1.22
C ARG A 207 -3.01 23.60 -0.62
N CYS A 208 -2.38 22.66 -1.31
CA CYS A 208 -1.04 22.20 -0.99
C CYS A 208 -0.06 23.39 -0.97
N PRO A 209 0.85 23.52 0.01
CA PRO A 209 1.85 24.60 0.04
C PRO A 209 2.79 24.64 -1.18
N TYR A 210 2.82 23.57 -1.98
CA TYR A 210 3.61 23.47 -3.20
C TYR A 210 2.76 23.47 -4.47
N TRP A 211 1.53 23.96 -4.39
CA TRP A 211 0.57 23.92 -5.49
C TRP A 211 1.10 24.61 -6.75
N SER A 212 1.76 25.77 -6.61
CA SER A 212 2.35 26.52 -7.74
C SER A 212 3.41 25.72 -8.51
N HIS A 213 4.21 24.89 -7.85
CA HIS A 213 5.24 24.02 -8.46
C HIS A 213 4.68 22.80 -9.21
N CYS A 214 3.36 22.61 -9.19
CA CYS A 214 2.67 21.50 -9.85
C CYS A 214 1.64 21.98 -10.88
N TRP A 215 1.01 23.13 -10.59
CA TRP A 215 -0.18 23.61 -11.29
C TRP A 215 -0.12 25.11 -11.64
N GLY A 216 0.89 25.84 -11.17
CA GLY A 216 1.11 27.25 -11.50
C GLY A 216 2.05 27.43 -12.70
N ASP A 217 2.47 28.67 -12.93
CA ASP A 217 3.34 29.03 -14.06
C ASP A 217 4.80 28.52 -13.89
N ASP A 218 5.20 28.19 -12.66
CA ASP A 218 6.47 27.53 -12.31
C ASP A 218 6.37 26.00 -12.52
N ASP A 219 5.72 25.56 -13.59
CA ASP A 219 5.45 24.14 -13.83
C ASP A 219 6.75 23.39 -14.18
N ILE A 220 7.47 22.93 -13.16
CA ILE A 220 8.62 22.04 -13.29
C ILE A 220 8.10 20.61 -13.43
N ARG A 221 7.17 20.39 -14.37
CA ARG A 221 6.77 19.05 -14.78
C ARG A 221 7.99 18.39 -15.39
N VAL A 222 8.61 17.53 -14.58
CA VAL A 222 9.57 16.55 -15.08
C VAL A 222 8.80 15.72 -16.08
N ALA A 223 9.13 15.84 -17.37
CA ALA A 223 8.54 15.00 -18.39
C ALA A 223 8.75 13.53 -17.95
N PRO A 224 7.73 12.67 -18.10
CA PRO A 224 7.92 11.25 -17.83
C PRO A 224 9.12 10.77 -18.67
N PRO A 225 9.98 9.89 -18.11
CA PRO A 225 11.12 9.39 -18.85
C PRO A 225 10.62 8.72 -20.12
N THR A 226 11.26 9.06 -21.23
CA THR A 226 11.04 8.46 -22.53
C THR A 226 11.29 6.95 -22.47
N PRO A 227 10.67 6.15 -23.35
CA PRO A 227 10.98 4.72 -23.46
C PRO A 227 12.50 4.44 -23.59
N GLU A 228 13.23 5.33 -24.26
CA GLU A 228 14.67 5.28 -24.43
C GLU A 228 15.42 5.48 -23.11
N GLU A 229 14.99 6.42 -22.26
CA GLU A 229 15.54 6.63 -20.92
C GLU A 229 15.24 5.47 -19.96
N LEU A 230 14.10 4.79 -20.15
CA LEU A 230 13.74 3.61 -19.36
C LEU A 230 14.44 2.33 -19.84
N ALA A 231 14.99 2.30 -21.06
CA ALA A 231 15.56 1.09 -21.67
C ALA A 231 16.60 0.37 -20.79
N PRO A 232 17.56 1.06 -20.13
CA PRO A 232 18.56 0.39 -19.28
C PRO A 232 17.96 -0.33 -18.07
N VAL A 233 16.80 0.12 -17.57
CA VAL A 233 16.10 -0.49 -16.44
C VAL A 233 15.14 -1.59 -16.91
N LEU A 234 14.47 -1.35 -18.05
CA LEU A 234 13.50 -2.29 -18.60
C LEU A 234 14.16 -3.54 -19.19
N GLU A 235 15.33 -3.42 -19.80
CA GLU A 235 16.02 -4.56 -20.43
C GLU A 235 16.32 -5.71 -19.45
N PRO A 236 16.97 -5.48 -18.28
CA PRO A 236 17.18 -6.56 -17.31
C PRO A 236 15.86 -7.09 -16.72
N LEU A 237 14.86 -6.23 -16.53
CA LEU A 237 13.54 -6.64 -16.03
C LEU A 237 12.82 -7.57 -17.02
N PHE A 238 12.85 -7.23 -18.31
CA PHE A 238 12.27 -8.03 -19.38
C PHE A 238 13.00 -9.36 -19.54
N ALA A 239 14.33 -9.38 -19.42
CA ALA A 239 15.11 -10.61 -19.40
C ALA A 239 14.72 -11.52 -18.24
N GLN A 240 14.60 -10.97 -17.02
CA GLN A 240 14.16 -11.72 -15.84
C GLN A 240 12.73 -12.26 -16.00
N TYR A 241 11.80 -11.44 -16.49
CA TYR A 241 10.42 -11.86 -16.74
C TYR A 241 10.35 -12.98 -17.79
N ALA A 242 11.09 -12.86 -18.90
CA ALA A 242 11.15 -13.87 -19.94
C ALA A 242 11.70 -15.21 -19.38
N ALA A 243 12.78 -15.15 -18.60
CA ALA A 243 13.34 -16.33 -17.93
C ALA A 243 12.35 -16.97 -16.93
N ALA A 244 11.60 -16.16 -16.17
CA ALA A 244 10.56 -16.66 -15.27
C ALA A 244 9.42 -17.34 -16.04
N LYS A 245 8.95 -16.76 -17.15
CA LYS A 245 7.91 -17.36 -18.00
C LYS A 245 8.39 -18.66 -18.66
N ALA A 246 9.65 -18.74 -19.08
CA ALA A 246 10.23 -19.96 -19.63
C ALA A 246 10.28 -21.09 -18.58
N ARG A 247 10.70 -20.78 -17.33
CA ARG A 247 10.68 -21.74 -16.22
C ARG A 247 9.27 -22.22 -15.88
N LEU A 248 8.30 -21.31 -15.84
CA LEU A 248 6.90 -21.67 -15.60
C LEU A 248 6.39 -22.62 -16.69
N LYS A 249 6.63 -22.30 -17.97
CA LYS A 249 6.23 -23.15 -19.08
C LYS A 249 6.89 -24.54 -19.01
N ALA A 250 8.18 -24.61 -18.71
CA ALA A 250 8.89 -25.89 -18.56
C ALA A 250 8.30 -26.75 -17.43
N ALA A 251 7.93 -26.12 -16.30
CA ALA A 251 7.27 -26.80 -15.19
C ALA A 251 5.85 -27.29 -15.57
N GLU A 252 5.08 -26.50 -16.32
CA GLU A 252 3.77 -26.89 -16.84
C GLU A 252 3.88 -28.09 -17.81
N ASP A 253 4.84 -28.04 -18.74
CA ASP A 253 5.09 -29.12 -19.70
C ASP A 253 5.54 -30.40 -18.98
N GLN A 254 6.39 -30.29 -17.95
CA GLN A 254 6.79 -31.43 -17.11
C GLN A 254 5.61 -32.00 -16.30
N ALA A 255 4.77 -31.13 -15.73
CA ALA A 255 3.58 -31.56 -15.00
C ALA A 255 2.59 -32.30 -15.90
N GLU A 256 2.43 -31.86 -17.14
CA GLU A 256 1.58 -32.54 -18.12
C GLU A 256 2.14 -33.91 -18.54
N ALA A 257 3.46 -34.02 -18.70
CA ALA A 257 4.12 -35.30 -18.95
C ALA A 257 3.91 -36.30 -17.79
N ILE A 258 4.10 -35.85 -16.54
CA ILE A 258 3.85 -36.68 -15.35
C ILE A 258 2.37 -37.09 -15.26
N LYS A 259 1.43 -36.18 -15.52
CA LYS A 259 -0.01 -36.53 -15.55
C LYS A 259 -0.32 -37.60 -16.60
N SER A 260 0.30 -37.52 -17.77
CA SER A 260 0.14 -38.53 -18.82
C SER A 260 0.69 -39.89 -18.39
N GLU A 261 1.86 -39.91 -17.75
CA GLU A 261 2.46 -41.13 -17.18
C GLU A 261 1.57 -41.75 -16.10
N VAL A 262 1.07 -40.95 -15.16
CA VAL A 262 0.14 -41.40 -14.10
C VAL A 262 -1.11 -42.02 -14.72
N LYS A 263 -1.75 -41.37 -15.69
CA LYS A 263 -2.93 -41.91 -16.38
C LYS A 263 -2.65 -43.25 -17.08
N SER A 264 -1.48 -43.39 -17.69
CA SER A 264 -1.04 -44.64 -18.34
C SER A 264 -0.85 -45.76 -17.31
N LEU A 265 -0.24 -45.46 -16.17
CA LEU A 265 -0.08 -46.41 -15.07
C LEU A 265 -1.44 -46.80 -14.47
N GLU A 266 -2.33 -45.84 -14.25
CA GLU A 266 -3.70 -46.08 -13.78
C GLU A 266 -4.48 -46.99 -14.73
N ALA A 267 -4.41 -46.76 -16.05
CA ALA A 267 -5.05 -47.62 -17.03
C ALA A 267 -4.52 -49.07 -16.98
N ARG A 268 -3.20 -49.25 -16.85
CA ARG A 268 -2.58 -50.58 -16.69
C ARG A 268 -2.97 -51.25 -15.38
N MET A 269 -3.06 -50.50 -14.28
CA MET A 269 -3.56 -51.02 -13.01
C MET A 269 -5.02 -51.45 -13.14
N ASP A 270 -5.85 -50.67 -13.82
CA ASP A 270 -7.26 -50.99 -14.05
C ASP A 270 -7.43 -52.31 -14.83
N GLU A 271 -6.59 -52.56 -15.85
CA GLU A 271 -6.55 -53.86 -16.54
C GLU A 271 -6.20 -55.02 -15.59
N LEU A 272 -5.24 -54.81 -14.68
CA LEU A 272 -4.86 -55.82 -13.68
C LEU A 272 -5.99 -56.09 -12.68
N PHE A 273 -6.66 -55.04 -12.20
CA PHE A 273 -7.84 -55.18 -11.35
C PHE A 273 -8.97 -55.95 -12.06
N GLN A 274 -9.24 -55.63 -13.33
CA GLN A 274 -10.24 -56.33 -14.14
C GLN A 274 -9.90 -57.82 -14.31
N ARG A 275 -8.63 -58.14 -14.62
CA ARG A 275 -8.17 -59.53 -14.78
C ARG A 275 -8.21 -60.33 -13.48
N ALA A 276 -7.92 -59.70 -12.35
CA ALA A 276 -7.90 -60.37 -11.04
C ALA A 276 -9.29 -60.47 -10.39
N GLY A 277 -10.26 -59.64 -10.80
CA GLY A 277 -11.62 -59.65 -10.23
C GLY A 277 -11.68 -59.19 -8.77
N VAL A 278 -10.71 -58.39 -8.32
CA VAL A 278 -10.61 -57.88 -6.95
C VAL A 278 -10.61 -56.35 -6.94
N ASN A 279 -10.84 -55.75 -5.78
CA ASN A 279 -10.75 -54.30 -5.59
C ASN A 279 -9.49 -53.87 -4.80
N VAL A 280 -8.68 -54.84 -4.35
CA VAL A 280 -7.42 -54.60 -3.64
C VAL A 280 -6.33 -55.48 -4.24
N LEU A 281 -5.21 -54.88 -4.63
CA LEU A 281 -4.00 -55.57 -5.08
C LEU A 281 -2.86 -55.30 -4.09
N ARG A 282 -2.06 -56.34 -3.80
CA ARG A 282 -0.89 -56.26 -2.92
C ARG A 282 0.35 -56.77 -3.66
N ALA A 283 1.43 -56.00 -3.61
CA ALA A 283 2.71 -56.37 -4.22
C ALA A 283 3.88 -55.81 -3.39
N GLY A 284 4.66 -56.70 -2.77
CA GLY A 284 5.76 -56.30 -1.88
C GLY A 284 5.25 -55.50 -0.68
N ALA A 285 5.75 -54.27 -0.53
CA ALA A 285 5.36 -53.34 0.53
C ALA A 285 4.13 -52.48 0.17
N TRP A 286 3.53 -52.67 -1.00
CA TRP A 286 2.47 -51.79 -1.52
C TRP A 286 1.11 -52.49 -1.52
N GLU A 287 0.09 -51.73 -1.13
CA GLU A 287 -1.33 -52.08 -1.26
C GLU A 287 -2.03 -50.97 -2.05
N VAL A 288 -2.79 -51.34 -3.09
CA VAL A 288 -3.57 -50.41 -3.91
C VAL A 288 -5.02 -50.85 -3.88
N GLN A 289 -5.91 -49.92 -3.52
CA GLN A 289 -7.35 -50.13 -3.50
C GLN A 289 -8.02 -49.32 -4.62
N ARG A 290 -8.84 -49.99 -5.43
CA ARG A 290 -9.68 -49.37 -6.45
C ARG A 290 -11.05 -49.04 -5.88
N THR A 291 -11.42 -47.77 -5.88
CA THR A 291 -12.76 -47.31 -5.47
C THR A 291 -13.43 -46.61 -6.65
N PRO A 292 -14.42 -47.23 -7.32
CA PRO A 292 -15.13 -46.58 -8.41
C PRO A 292 -15.98 -45.44 -7.85
N VAL A 293 -15.74 -44.22 -8.36
CA VAL A 293 -16.54 -43.04 -8.04
C VAL A 293 -17.39 -42.69 -9.25
N ALA A 294 -18.70 -42.64 -9.10
CA ALA A 294 -19.59 -42.20 -10.17
C ALA A 294 -19.27 -40.74 -10.54
N GLY A 295 -19.16 -40.46 -11.84
CA GLY A 295 -18.98 -39.10 -12.33
C GLY A 295 -20.11 -38.22 -11.84
N ARG A 296 -19.77 -37.10 -11.19
CA ARG A 296 -20.78 -36.11 -10.82
C ARG A 296 -21.19 -35.33 -12.07
N PRO A 297 -22.50 -35.12 -12.34
CA PRO A 297 -22.92 -34.25 -13.41
C PRO A 297 -22.38 -32.83 -13.16
N LYS A 298 -21.74 -32.25 -14.18
CA LYS A 298 -21.24 -30.88 -14.16
C LYS A 298 -22.22 -29.99 -14.92
N LEU A 299 -22.71 -28.94 -14.27
CA LEU A 299 -23.51 -27.91 -14.93
C LEU A 299 -22.56 -26.98 -15.72
N ASP A 300 -22.76 -26.91 -17.03
CA ASP A 300 -22.11 -25.92 -17.88
C ASP A 300 -23.02 -24.68 -17.96
N LEU A 301 -22.70 -23.69 -17.13
CA LEU A 301 -23.52 -22.50 -16.98
C LEU A 301 -23.57 -21.67 -18.28
N ASP A 302 -22.44 -21.59 -18.99
CA ASP A 302 -22.34 -20.83 -20.25
C ASP A 302 -23.18 -21.49 -21.35
N ALA A 303 -23.11 -22.81 -21.46
CA ALA A 303 -23.94 -23.56 -22.41
C ALA A 303 -25.44 -23.43 -22.07
N ALA A 304 -25.80 -23.49 -20.79
CA ALA A 304 -27.19 -23.37 -20.32
C ALA A 304 -27.77 -21.96 -20.54
N ILE A 305 -26.97 -20.91 -20.30
CA ILE A 305 -27.33 -19.52 -20.61
C ILE A 305 -27.51 -19.36 -22.13
N LYS A 306 -26.55 -19.84 -22.93
CA LYS A 306 -26.61 -19.75 -24.39
C LYS A 306 -27.80 -20.50 -24.99
N ALA A 307 -28.21 -21.60 -24.37
CA ALA A 307 -29.39 -22.37 -24.75
C ALA A 307 -30.71 -21.75 -24.27
N GLY A 308 -30.68 -20.64 -23.51
CA GLY A 308 -31.86 -19.98 -22.97
C GLY A 308 -32.54 -20.76 -21.83
N VAL A 309 -31.86 -21.75 -21.25
CA VAL A 309 -32.38 -22.57 -20.14
C VAL A 309 -32.26 -21.83 -18.81
N ILE A 310 -31.27 -20.94 -18.69
CA ILE A 310 -31.02 -20.11 -17.50
C ILE A 310 -31.06 -18.64 -17.91
N ASP A 311 -31.85 -17.84 -17.20
CA ASP A 311 -31.81 -16.38 -17.30
C ASP A 311 -30.52 -15.84 -16.65
N PRO A 312 -29.66 -15.11 -17.39
CA PRO A 312 -28.46 -14.48 -16.86
C PRO A 312 -28.73 -13.60 -15.62
N GLN A 313 -29.87 -12.92 -15.57
CA GLN A 313 -30.20 -12.05 -14.43
C GLN A 313 -30.50 -12.84 -13.16
N ALA A 314 -31.05 -14.05 -13.29
CA ALA A 314 -31.34 -14.91 -12.15
C ALA A 314 -30.08 -15.46 -11.47
N VAL A 315 -28.95 -15.55 -12.19
CA VAL A 315 -27.68 -16.04 -11.65
C VAL A 315 -26.70 -14.94 -11.24
N ALA A 316 -26.92 -13.70 -11.67
CA ALA A 316 -26.06 -12.56 -11.39
C ALA A 316 -25.70 -12.38 -9.89
N PRO A 317 -26.62 -12.56 -8.91
CA PRO A 317 -26.28 -12.44 -7.49
C PRO A 317 -25.28 -13.49 -6.99
N TYR A 318 -25.11 -14.59 -7.72
CA TYR A 318 -24.23 -15.70 -7.37
C TYR A 318 -22.92 -15.67 -8.18
N MET A 319 -22.78 -14.74 -9.13
CA MET A 319 -21.56 -14.57 -9.91
C MET A 319 -20.60 -13.64 -9.16
N GLY A 320 -19.51 -14.21 -8.66
CA GLY A 320 -18.39 -13.43 -8.16
C GLY A 320 -17.59 -12.85 -9.32
N THR A 321 -17.41 -11.53 -9.37
CA THR A 321 -16.41 -10.90 -10.23
C THR A 321 -15.03 -11.24 -9.71
N THR A 322 -14.21 -11.92 -10.51
CA THR A 322 -12.78 -12.07 -10.21
C THR A 322 -12.09 -10.72 -10.35
N ALA A 323 -11.03 -10.51 -9.55
CA ALA A 323 -10.23 -9.30 -9.66
C ALA A 323 -9.69 -9.16 -11.10
N SER A 324 -9.78 -7.93 -11.64
CA SER A 324 -9.14 -7.61 -12.92
C SER A 324 -7.65 -7.93 -12.86
N TYR A 325 -7.11 -8.58 -13.89
CA TYR A 325 -5.69 -8.87 -13.98
C TYR A 325 -5.10 -8.35 -15.29
N THR A 326 -3.85 -7.91 -15.23
CA THR A 326 -3.12 -7.44 -16.41
C THR A 326 -2.36 -8.60 -17.04
N ARG A 327 -2.46 -8.74 -18.36
CA ARG A 327 -1.71 -9.73 -19.14
C ARG A 327 -0.52 -9.06 -19.83
N TRP A 328 0.68 -9.54 -19.54
CA TRP A 328 1.92 -9.06 -20.15
C TRP A 328 2.35 -9.99 -21.29
N THR A 329 2.84 -9.41 -22.40
CA THR A 329 3.38 -10.15 -23.55
C THR A 329 4.70 -9.53 -23.96
N ILE A 330 5.79 -10.31 -23.93
CA ILE A 330 7.09 -9.88 -24.45
C ILE A 330 7.30 -10.50 -25.84
N ARG A 331 7.74 -9.69 -26.80
CA ARG A 331 8.14 -10.12 -28.15
C ARG A 331 9.56 -9.65 -28.40
N GLN A 332 10.43 -10.54 -28.85
CA GLN A 332 11.72 -10.12 -29.38
C GLN A 332 11.51 -9.46 -30.76
N PRO A 333 12.15 -8.33 -31.05
CA PRO A 333 12.15 -7.76 -32.39
C PRO A 333 12.68 -8.81 -33.35
N LYS A 334 11.93 -9.11 -34.42
CA LYS A 334 12.47 -9.92 -35.52
C LYS A 334 13.64 -9.14 -36.10
N GLU A 335 14.85 -9.72 -36.09
CA GLU A 335 15.97 -9.16 -36.86
C GLU A 335 15.48 -8.94 -38.29
N LYS A 336 15.51 -7.68 -38.76
CA LYS A 336 15.33 -7.39 -40.18
C LYS A 336 16.50 -8.07 -40.87
N ALA A 337 16.24 -9.21 -41.52
CA ALA A 337 17.18 -9.83 -42.43
C ALA A 337 17.63 -8.76 -43.42
N LYS A 338 18.88 -8.28 -43.25
CA LYS A 338 19.53 -7.46 -44.26
C LYS A 338 19.63 -8.35 -45.51
N GLU A 339 18.76 -8.12 -46.48
CA GLU A 339 18.97 -8.59 -47.84
C GLU A 339 20.33 -8.08 -48.29
N ALA A 340 21.30 -8.98 -48.32
CA ALA A 340 22.53 -8.79 -49.05
C ALA A 340 22.19 -8.69 -50.54
N LYS A 341 22.03 -7.47 -51.04
CA LYS A 341 22.19 -7.15 -52.46
C LYS A 341 23.47 -6.33 -52.63
N ARG A 342 24.57 -7.03 -52.85
CA ARG A 342 25.47 -6.80 -54.00
C ARG A 342 26.44 -7.95 -54.16
#